data_AF-A0A200I1D6-F1
#
_entry.id   AF-A0A200I1D6-F1
#
_cell.length_a   1.000
_cell.length_b   1.000
_cell.length_c   1.000
_cell.angle_alpha   90.00
_cell.angle_beta   90.00
_cell.angle_gamma   90.00
#
_symmetry.space_group_name_H-M   'P 1'
#
loop_
_entity.id
_entity.type
_entity.pdbx_description
1 polymer ?
#
loop_
_entity_poly.entity_id
_entity_poly.type
_entity_poly.pdbx_seq_one_letter_code
_entity_poly.pdbx_strand_id
1 'polypeptide(L)'
;MTGWMNWQTPEMEFELTKSTTVDLNVLLSGTAGCWGTMDNWILVQTKAAKPDSLIAPETERDTVDLPTSIITTRDQLLEKIKSRLQLVKQISSADYQVKSYLNLQNALEQLPNSFEGETIDQLEKQLTMLEEELLNLSEIKNPLVNIQTAESGKIFRLYHKKSGQHLYTFSVVERERLLKLGWQFEGVAWQIANEGNPIIRLYNPFSGEHFYSSSQVEIDKLVSIGWKNEGCIGGSVDKKIGNPVYRFYYRLANGSYTHFFTANQLEANLLKKIAFYEGVAFYTI
;
A
#
# COMPACT_ATOMS: atom_id res chain seq x y z
N MET A 1 -20.24 -33.28 20.12
CA MET A 1 -19.79 -33.90 18.86
C MET A 1 -18.33 -33.54 18.66
N THR A 2 -17.47 -34.53 18.49
CA THR A 2 -16.01 -34.38 18.34
C THR A 2 -15.67 -33.80 16.97
N GLY A 3 -15.57 -32.47 16.93
CA GLY A 3 -14.41 -31.73 16.40
C GLY A 3 -14.13 -31.69 14.91
N TRP A 4 -14.79 -32.46 14.04
CA TRP A 4 -14.56 -32.36 12.59
C TRP A 4 -15.88 -32.51 11.83
N MET A 5 -16.12 -31.63 10.86
CA MET A 5 -17.26 -31.66 9.91
C MET A 5 -18.67 -31.46 10.51
N ASN A 6 -18.82 -30.78 11.66
CA ASN A 6 -20.14 -30.40 12.18
C ASN A 6 -20.55 -28.98 11.73
N TRP A 7 -20.66 -28.78 10.42
CA TRP A 7 -21.06 -27.50 9.84
C TRP A 7 -22.54 -27.23 10.09
N GLN A 8 -22.85 -25.97 10.37
CA GLN A 8 -24.21 -25.45 10.49
C GLN A 8 -24.29 -24.16 9.66
N THR A 9 -25.43 -23.93 9.03
CA THR A 9 -25.68 -22.72 8.24
C THR A 9 -26.75 -21.90 8.95
N PRO A 10 -26.39 -21.02 9.89
CA PRO A 10 -27.35 -20.11 10.49
C PRO A 10 -27.76 -19.05 9.45
N GLU A 11 -29.06 -18.77 9.39
CA GLU A 11 -29.62 -17.75 8.51
C GLU A 11 -30.32 -16.67 9.34
N MET A 12 -30.22 -15.42 8.88
CA MET A 12 -30.98 -14.30 9.45
C MET A 12 -31.53 -13.43 8.33
N GLU A 13 -32.77 -12.98 8.48
CA GLU A 13 -33.43 -12.06 7.55
C GLU A 13 -33.81 -10.78 8.29
N PHE A 14 -33.57 -9.63 7.66
CA PHE A 14 -33.96 -8.33 8.17
C PHE A 14 -34.36 -7.41 7.02
N GLU A 15 -35.24 -6.45 7.31
CA GLU A 15 -35.72 -5.48 6.32
C GLU A 15 -35.06 -4.11 6.58
N LEU A 16 -34.55 -3.50 5.51
CA LEU A 16 -34.06 -2.12 5.54
C LEU A 16 -35.13 -1.21 4.98
N THR A 17 -35.79 -0.46 5.85
CA THR A 17 -36.84 0.48 5.45
C THR A 17 -36.29 1.82 4.99
N LYS A 18 -34.98 2.07 5.16
CA LYS A 18 -34.26 3.30 4.77
C LYS A 18 -32.80 2.96 4.46
N SER A 19 -32.15 3.77 3.63
CA SER A 19 -30.71 3.64 3.36
C SER A 19 -29.90 3.87 4.63
N THR A 20 -29.21 2.84 5.11
CA THR A 20 -28.39 2.87 6.33
C THR A 20 -27.20 1.92 6.19
N THR A 21 -26.21 2.07 7.07
CA THR A 21 -25.19 1.03 7.30
C THR A 21 -25.72 0.04 8.34
N VAL A 22 -25.45 -1.25 8.14
CA VAL A 22 -25.81 -2.33 9.08
C VAL A 22 -24.54 -3.09 9.44
N ASP A 23 -24.22 -3.13 10.73
CA ASP A 23 -23.11 -3.92 11.25
C ASP A 23 -23.63 -5.31 11.68
N LEU A 24 -23.13 -6.36 11.04
CA LEU A 24 -23.41 -7.74 11.42
C LEU A 24 -22.25 -8.26 12.28
N ASN A 25 -22.54 -8.53 13.55
CA ASN A 25 -21.55 -9.00 14.51
C ASN A 25 -21.80 -10.46 14.89
N VAL A 26 -20.72 -11.24 15.05
CA VAL A 26 -20.78 -12.59 15.61
C VAL A 26 -19.99 -12.64 16.91
N LEU A 27 -20.66 -13.05 17.98
CA LEU A 27 -20.05 -13.27 19.28
C LEU A 27 -19.70 -14.75 19.43
N LEU A 28 -18.41 -15.05 19.56
CA LEU A 28 -17.91 -16.39 19.82
C LEU A 28 -17.65 -16.57 21.32
N SER A 29 -18.14 -17.66 21.89
CA SER A 29 -17.85 -18.03 23.28
C SER A 29 -17.49 -19.51 23.36
N GLY A 30 -16.48 -19.83 24.19
CA GLY A 30 -16.01 -21.19 24.36
C GLY A 30 -15.00 -21.31 25.50
N THR A 31 -14.76 -22.53 25.95
CA THR A 31 -13.75 -22.83 26.98
C THR A 31 -12.33 -22.73 26.40
N ALA A 32 -11.34 -22.51 27.26
CA ALA A 32 -9.94 -22.38 26.85
C ALA A 32 -9.48 -23.58 25.99
N GLY A 33 -8.92 -23.28 24.80
CA GLY A 33 -8.49 -24.29 23.83
C GLY A 33 -9.55 -24.71 22.81
N CYS A 34 -10.75 -24.12 22.84
CA CYS A 34 -11.73 -24.35 21.79
C CYS A 34 -11.28 -23.73 20.45
N TRP A 35 -11.64 -24.37 19.35
CA TRP A 35 -11.37 -23.89 18.00
C TRP A 35 -12.58 -24.16 17.11
N GLY A 36 -12.71 -23.38 16.04
CA GLY A 36 -13.78 -23.49 15.06
C GLY A 36 -13.51 -22.60 13.85
N THR A 37 -14.21 -22.84 12.76
CA THR A 37 -14.08 -22.12 11.49
C THR A 37 -15.44 -21.60 11.04
N MET A 38 -15.46 -20.39 10.48
CA MET A 38 -16.62 -19.80 9.81
C MET A 38 -16.22 -19.43 8.40
N ASP A 39 -17.06 -19.73 7.44
CA ASP A 39 -16.78 -19.52 6.02
C ASP A 39 -18.09 -19.25 5.27
N ASN A 40 -17.97 -18.72 4.05
CA ASN A 40 -19.06 -18.54 3.09
C ASN A 40 -20.19 -17.59 3.55
N TRP A 41 -19.80 -16.38 3.96
CA TRP A 41 -20.73 -15.32 4.33
C TRP A 41 -21.35 -14.69 3.08
N ILE A 42 -22.67 -14.80 2.96
CA ILE A 42 -23.40 -14.34 1.79
C ILE A 42 -24.49 -13.37 2.25
N LEU A 43 -24.46 -12.14 1.72
CA LEU A 43 -25.56 -11.19 1.85
C LEU A 43 -26.28 -11.11 0.51
N VAL A 44 -27.55 -11.49 0.50
CA VAL A 44 -28.41 -11.46 -0.69
C VAL A 44 -29.65 -10.61 -0.43
N GLN A 45 -30.01 -9.77 -1.40
CA GLN A 45 -31.30 -9.09 -1.39
C GLN A 45 -32.39 -10.10 -1.75
N THR A 46 -33.32 -10.36 -0.82
CA THR A 46 -34.40 -11.34 -1.03
C THR A 46 -35.66 -10.73 -1.64
N LYS A 47 -35.83 -9.40 -1.61
CA LYS A 47 -36.98 -8.65 -2.17
C LYS A 47 -36.55 -7.30 -2.77
N ALA A 48 -37.14 -6.91 -3.90
CA ALA A 48 -36.82 -5.67 -4.62
C ALA A 48 -37.36 -4.41 -3.88
N ALA A 49 -36.56 -3.34 -3.86
CA ALA A 49 -36.97 -2.05 -3.30
C ALA A 49 -38.08 -1.41 -4.15
N LYS A 50 -39.19 -0.97 -3.51
CA LYS A 50 -40.23 -0.20 -4.20
C LYS A 50 -39.73 1.24 -4.41
N PRO A 51 -39.88 1.84 -5.60
CA PRO A 51 -39.49 3.22 -5.84
C PRO A 51 -40.43 4.19 -5.11
N ASP A 52 -39.85 5.17 -4.41
CA ASP A 52 -40.56 6.20 -3.64
C ASP A 52 -41.50 7.04 -4.51
N SER A 53 -42.80 7.01 -4.22
CA SER A 53 -43.79 7.92 -4.76
C SER A 53 -44.02 9.09 -3.81
N LEU A 54 -43.62 10.29 -4.23
CA LEU A 54 -43.90 11.57 -3.58
C LEU A 54 -45.40 11.89 -3.66
N ILE A 55 -46.12 11.87 -2.54
CA ILE A 55 -47.38 12.58 -2.33
C ILE A 55 -47.42 13.10 -0.89
N ALA A 56 -47.78 14.38 -0.72
CA ALA A 56 -48.23 15.00 0.52
C ALA A 56 -49.66 15.54 0.30
N PRO A 57 -50.43 15.97 1.33
CA PRO A 57 -50.33 15.76 2.79
C PRO A 57 -51.66 15.22 3.39
N GLU A 58 -51.69 14.85 4.68
CA GLU A 58 -52.76 15.30 5.60
C GLU A 58 -52.44 14.96 7.06
N THR A 59 -53.06 15.75 7.93
CA THR A 59 -52.74 16.07 9.32
C THR A 59 -53.18 15.02 10.34
N GLU A 60 -52.34 14.72 11.33
CA GLU A 60 -52.77 14.64 12.73
C GLU A 60 -51.58 14.78 13.68
N ARG A 61 -51.77 15.52 14.77
CA ARG A 61 -50.77 15.83 15.78
C ARG A 61 -50.61 14.62 16.68
N ASP A 62 -49.38 14.17 16.88
CA ASP A 62 -48.96 13.62 18.16
C ASP A 62 -47.50 14.02 18.41
N THR A 63 -47.27 14.63 19.56
CA THR A 63 -45.96 15.04 20.04
C THR A 63 -45.13 13.81 20.36
N VAL A 64 -44.16 13.47 19.52
CA VAL A 64 -43.09 12.54 19.84
C VAL A 64 -41.77 13.28 19.60
N ASP A 65 -40.98 13.39 20.66
CA ASP A 65 -39.64 13.97 20.67
C ASP A 65 -38.82 13.53 19.44
N LEU A 66 -38.22 14.51 18.75
CA LEU A 66 -37.25 14.22 17.70
C LEU A 66 -36.08 13.42 18.31
N PRO A 67 -35.66 12.29 17.72
CA PRO A 67 -34.43 11.66 18.13
C PRO A 67 -33.28 12.60 17.76
N THR A 68 -32.57 13.02 18.79
CA THR A 68 -31.35 13.81 18.72
C THR A 68 -30.36 13.10 17.79
N SER A 69 -29.80 13.84 16.84
CA SER A 69 -28.61 13.45 16.06
C SER A 69 -27.62 12.70 16.96
N ILE A 70 -27.24 11.47 16.59
CA ILE A 70 -26.26 10.67 17.32
C ILE A 70 -24.96 11.49 17.37
N ILE A 71 -24.64 12.07 18.53
CA ILE A 71 -23.41 12.82 18.74
C ILE A 71 -22.28 11.78 18.84
N THR A 72 -21.44 11.68 17.81
CA THR A 72 -20.24 10.86 17.88
C THR A 72 -19.34 11.40 18.99
N THR A 73 -19.01 10.56 19.98
CA THR A 73 -18.18 10.99 21.11
C THR A 73 -16.70 11.05 20.73
N ARG A 74 -15.92 11.87 21.45
CA ARG A 74 -14.46 11.99 21.27
C ARG A 74 -13.75 10.63 21.31
N ASP A 75 -14.16 9.75 22.22
CA ASP A 75 -13.55 8.43 22.37
C ASP A 75 -13.87 7.50 21.18
N GLN A 76 -15.09 7.59 20.63
CA GLN A 76 -15.45 6.84 19.43
C GLN A 76 -14.65 7.27 18.20
N LEU A 77 -14.41 8.58 18.03
CA LEU A 77 -13.56 9.08 16.94
C LEU A 77 -12.11 8.62 17.11
N LEU A 78 -11.60 8.65 18.34
CA LEU A 78 -10.24 8.19 18.63
C LEU A 78 -10.06 6.71 18.30
N GLU A 79 -11.03 5.86 18.64
CA GLU A 79 -11.00 4.44 18.29
C GLU A 79 -11.09 4.21 16.78
N LYS A 80 -11.91 4.98 16.05
CA LYS A 80 -11.93 4.93 14.58
C LYS A 80 -10.59 5.30 13.98
N ILE A 81 -9.97 6.39 14.43
CA ILE A 81 -8.64 6.81 13.95
C ILE A 81 -7.59 5.73 14.23
N LYS A 82 -7.55 5.17 15.45
CA LYS A 82 -6.63 4.06 15.78
C LYS A 82 -6.82 2.86 14.87
N SER A 83 -8.07 2.47 14.61
CA SER A 83 -8.41 1.36 13.71
C SER A 83 -7.94 1.62 12.28
N ARG A 84 -8.19 2.83 11.74
CA ARG A 84 -7.69 3.24 10.41
C ARG A 84 -6.17 3.26 10.35
N LEU A 85 -5.50 3.78 11.37
CA LEU A 85 -4.04 3.77 11.45
C LEU A 85 -3.48 2.35 11.50
N GLN A 86 -4.15 1.43 12.19
CA GLN A 86 -3.77 0.02 12.21
C GLN A 86 -3.95 -0.63 10.85
N LEU A 87 -5.08 -0.38 10.17
CA LEU A 87 -5.32 -0.83 8.80
C LEU A 87 -4.24 -0.30 7.86
N VAL A 88 -3.93 1.00 7.90
CA VAL A 88 -2.90 1.61 7.05
C VAL A 88 -1.52 1.02 7.27
N LYS A 89 -1.16 0.66 8.52
CA LYS A 89 0.10 -0.04 8.81
C LYS A 89 0.16 -1.45 8.21
N GLN A 90 -0.98 -2.05 7.88
CA GLN A 90 -1.07 -3.35 7.21
C GLN A 90 -1.07 -3.22 5.69
N ILE A 91 -1.34 -2.02 5.14
CA ILE A 91 -1.36 -1.77 3.70
C ILE A 91 0.07 -1.73 3.14
N SER A 92 0.31 -2.53 2.10
CA SER A 92 1.58 -2.56 1.37
C SER A 92 1.55 -1.59 0.19
N SER A 93 2.69 -0.96 -0.13
CA SER A 93 2.85 -0.19 -1.38
C SER A 93 2.74 -1.07 -2.64
N ALA A 94 2.92 -2.38 -2.49
CA ALA A 94 3.04 -3.30 -3.61
C ALA A 94 1.76 -3.52 -4.40
N ASP A 95 0.62 -3.30 -3.75
CA ASP A 95 -0.69 -3.67 -4.28
C ASP A 95 -1.47 -2.45 -4.79
N TYR A 96 -0.98 -1.22 -4.55
CA TYR A 96 -1.73 0.02 -4.81
C TYR A 96 -0.97 1.04 -5.66
N GLN A 97 -1.71 1.80 -6.48
CA GLN A 97 -1.15 2.89 -7.27
C GLN A 97 -0.26 3.78 -6.42
N VAL A 98 0.97 4.02 -6.89
CA VAL A 98 1.97 4.66 -6.02
C VAL A 98 1.57 6.07 -5.66
N LYS A 99 0.94 6.82 -6.58
CA LYS A 99 0.44 8.14 -6.23
C LYS A 99 -0.53 8.07 -5.04
N SER A 100 -1.45 7.11 -5.05
CA SER A 100 -2.40 6.88 -3.95
C SER A 100 -1.70 6.45 -2.66
N TYR A 101 -0.77 5.49 -2.75
CA TYR A 101 -0.02 5.05 -1.57
C TYR A 101 0.88 6.15 -1.00
N LEU A 102 1.45 7.00 -1.86
CA LEU A 102 2.30 8.12 -1.44
C LEU A 102 1.50 9.26 -0.83
N ASN A 103 0.30 9.52 -1.35
CA ASN A 103 -0.64 10.44 -0.71
C ASN A 103 -1.01 9.95 0.69
N LEU A 104 -1.29 8.64 0.83
CA LEU A 104 -1.51 8.02 2.14
C LEU A 104 -0.30 8.21 3.07
N GLN A 105 0.94 7.98 2.59
CA GLN A 105 2.14 8.22 3.40
C GLN A 105 2.30 9.68 3.82
N ASN A 106 2.02 10.63 2.92
CA ASN A 106 2.05 12.06 3.24
C ASN A 106 0.99 12.42 4.29
N ALA A 107 -0.22 11.85 4.18
CA ALA A 107 -1.29 12.08 5.15
C ALA A 107 -0.91 11.54 6.54
N LEU A 108 -0.25 10.38 6.61
CA LEU A 108 0.27 9.84 7.87
C LEU A 108 1.32 10.74 8.51
N GLU A 109 2.20 11.37 7.71
CA GLU A 109 3.22 12.29 8.24
C GLU A 109 2.62 13.57 8.84
N GLN A 110 1.41 13.95 8.41
CA GLN A 110 0.68 15.10 8.95
C GLN A 110 -0.09 14.79 10.24
N LEU A 111 -0.22 13.50 10.61
CA LEU A 111 -0.89 13.10 11.83
C LEU A 111 0.06 13.16 13.05
N PRO A 112 -0.41 13.70 14.18
CA PRO A 112 0.39 13.70 15.40
C PRO A 112 0.57 12.29 15.97
N ASN A 113 1.70 12.07 16.65
CA ASN A 113 2.01 10.79 17.30
C ASN A 113 1.12 10.50 18.53
N SER A 114 0.43 11.52 19.07
CA SER A 114 -0.48 11.43 20.21
C SER A 114 -1.68 12.36 20.01
N PHE A 115 -2.87 11.89 20.36
CA PHE A 115 -4.13 12.64 20.25
C PHE A 115 -4.62 13.19 21.59
N GLU A 116 -3.74 13.29 22.60
CA GLU A 116 -4.07 13.90 23.88
C GLU A 116 -4.39 15.39 23.69
N GLY A 117 -5.55 15.82 24.19
CA GLY A 117 -6.00 17.21 24.11
C GLY A 117 -6.66 17.64 22.79
N GLU A 118 -6.78 16.77 21.79
CA GLU A 118 -7.47 17.12 20.54
C GLU A 118 -8.99 17.29 20.72
N THR A 119 -9.55 18.29 20.01
CA THR A 119 -10.98 18.56 19.95
C THR A 119 -11.69 17.59 19.00
N ILE A 120 -13.01 17.46 19.15
CA ILE A 120 -13.84 16.61 18.28
C ILE A 120 -13.65 17.00 16.81
N ASP A 121 -13.72 18.29 16.48
CA ASP A 121 -13.54 18.79 15.11
C ASP A 121 -12.17 18.44 14.51
N GLN A 122 -11.10 18.44 15.33
CA GLN A 122 -9.77 18.08 14.88
C GLN A 122 -9.69 16.58 14.55
N LEU A 123 -10.25 15.74 15.42
CA LEU A 123 -10.32 14.28 15.20
C LEU A 123 -11.18 13.93 13.97
N GLU A 124 -12.32 14.59 13.78
CA GLU A 124 -13.18 14.37 12.61
C GLU A 124 -12.46 14.75 11.30
N LYS A 125 -11.71 15.85 11.30
CA LYS A 125 -10.91 16.25 10.13
C LYS A 125 -9.83 15.23 9.81
N GLN A 126 -9.13 14.73 10.84
CA GLN A 126 -8.08 13.72 10.67
C GLN A 126 -8.65 12.38 10.19
N LEU A 127 -9.80 11.97 10.73
CA LEU A 127 -10.49 10.77 10.31
C LEU A 127 -10.94 10.87 8.84
N THR A 128 -11.57 11.99 8.46
CA THR A 128 -12.00 12.24 7.08
C THR A 128 -10.83 12.19 6.11
N MET A 129 -9.71 12.83 6.45
CA MET A 129 -8.49 12.81 5.62
C MET A 129 -7.99 11.36 5.41
N LEU A 130 -7.93 10.55 6.46
CA LEU A 130 -7.52 9.14 6.35
C LEU A 130 -8.50 8.32 5.50
N GLU A 131 -9.80 8.54 5.66
CA GLU A 131 -10.83 7.82 4.91
C GLU A 131 -10.82 8.19 3.42
N GLU A 132 -10.59 9.45 3.08
CA GLU A 132 -10.41 9.90 1.69
C GLU A 132 -9.15 9.29 1.05
N GLU A 133 -8.02 9.24 1.76
CA GLU A 133 -6.80 8.63 1.22
C GLU A 133 -6.92 7.12 1.06
N LEU A 134 -7.58 6.44 2.01
CA LEU A 134 -7.91 5.02 1.89
C LEU A 134 -8.85 4.75 0.71
N LEU A 135 -9.79 5.65 0.43
CA LEU A 135 -10.67 5.55 -0.73
C LEU A 135 -9.90 5.75 -2.05
N ASN A 136 -8.89 6.61 -2.03
CA ASN A 136 -8.03 6.87 -3.19
C ASN A 136 -7.06 5.72 -3.48
N LEU A 137 -6.90 4.76 -2.57
CA LEU A 137 -6.11 3.54 -2.80
C LEU A 137 -6.76 2.69 -3.89
N SER A 138 -6.23 2.79 -5.10
CA SER A 138 -6.61 1.95 -6.22
C SER A 138 -5.61 0.83 -6.41
N GLU A 139 -6.09 -0.40 -6.54
CA GLU A 139 -5.26 -1.59 -6.72
C GLU A 139 -4.50 -1.55 -8.06
N ILE A 140 -3.25 -2.00 -8.07
CA ILE A 140 -2.43 -2.12 -9.28
C ILE A 140 -2.83 -3.39 -10.02
N LYS A 141 -3.67 -3.26 -11.05
CA LYS A 141 -3.93 -4.36 -11.99
C LYS A 141 -2.98 -4.39 -13.19
N ASN A 142 -2.22 -3.31 -13.41
CA ASN A 142 -1.22 -3.10 -14.48
C ASN A 142 -0.16 -2.07 -14.02
N PRO A 143 1.05 -2.01 -14.63
CA PRO A 143 2.17 -1.23 -14.10
C PRO A 143 1.87 0.25 -13.88
N LEU A 144 2.59 0.80 -12.91
CA LEU A 144 2.21 1.93 -12.06
C LEU A 144 2.13 3.33 -12.66
N VAL A 145 2.05 3.51 -13.98
CA VAL A 145 2.22 4.84 -14.57
C VAL A 145 1.33 5.11 -15.79
N ASN A 146 0.68 6.28 -15.79
CA ASN A 146 0.19 7.00 -16.99
C ASN A 146 1.09 8.24 -17.21
N ILE A 147 1.94 8.22 -18.25
CA ILE A 147 3.04 9.19 -18.47
C ILE A 147 2.58 10.53 -19.06
N GLN A 148 1.31 10.71 -19.45
CA GLN A 148 0.88 12.01 -20.02
C GLN A 148 0.90 13.16 -19.00
N THR A 149 0.99 12.90 -17.69
CA THR A 149 1.02 13.94 -16.64
C THR A 149 2.14 13.78 -15.60
N ALA A 150 3.08 12.86 -15.80
CA ALA A 150 4.31 12.85 -15.02
C ALA A 150 5.26 13.88 -15.63
N GLU A 151 6.00 14.63 -14.81
CA GLU A 151 7.36 14.91 -15.23
C GLU A 151 8.14 13.58 -15.25
N SER A 152 7.97 12.88 -16.37
CA SER A 152 8.85 11.92 -17.04
C SER A 152 9.22 10.71 -16.21
N GLY A 153 8.70 9.52 -16.53
CA GLY A 153 8.98 8.23 -15.87
C GLY A 153 10.47 7.99 -15.63
N LYS A 154 10.99 8.51 -14.52
CA LYS A 154 12.41 8.59 -14.17
C LYS A 154 12.60 7.88 -12.84
N ILE A 155 13.63 7.06 -12.76
CA ILE A 155 14.14 6.55 -11.50
C ILE A 155 15.25 7.49 -11.02
N PHE A 156 15.11 8.00 -9.80
CA PHE A 156 16.11 8.76 -9.08
C PHE A 156 17.08 7.82 -8.37
N ARG A 157 18.39 8.08 -8.50
CA ARG A 157 19.43 7.41 -7.72
C ARG A 157 19.81 8.27 -6.53
N LEU A 158 19.78 7.67 -5.35
CA LEU A 158 20.27 8.29 -4.12
C LEU A 158 21.40 7.46 -3.52
N TYR A 159 22.38 8.13 -2.93
CA TYR A 159 23.52 7.52 -2.29
C TYR A 159 23.58 7.87 -0.80
N HIS A 160 23.84 6.89 0.06
CA HIS A 160 24.04 7.11 1.48
C HIS A 160 25.51 6.91 1.87
N LYS A 161 26.21 8.02 2.12
CA LYS A 161 27.66 8.03 2.36
C LYS A 161 28.12 7.13 3.51
N LYS A 162 27.34 7.00 4.59
CA LYS A 162 27.75 6.20 5.77
C LYS A 162 27.63 4.70 5.53
N SER A 163 26.56 4.25 4.89
CA SER A 163 26.38 2.81 4.59
C SER A 163 26.99 2.41 3.25
N GLY A 164 27.23 3.36 2.34
CA GLY A 164 27.66 3.10 0.96
C GLY A 164 26.56 2.53 0.06
N GLN A 165 25.32 2.48 0.55
CA GLN A 165 24.18 1.95 -0.19
C GLN A 165 23.64 2.96 -1.20
N HIS A 166 23.05 2.41 -2.26
CA HIS A 166 22.27 3.17 -3.23
C HIS A 166 20.80 2.79 -3.12
N LEU A 167 19.92 3.76 -3.34
CA LEU A 167 18.48 3.54 -3.47
C LEU A 167 18.01 4.08 -4.81
N TYR A 168 17.12 3.33 -5.44
CA TYR A 168 16.50 3.68 -6.71
C TYR A 168 15.00 3.85 -6.50
N THR A 169 14.50 5.06 -6.76
CA THR A 169 13.10 5.38 -6.51
C THR A 169 12.55 6.31 -7.58
N PHE A 170 11.30 6.09 -7.99
CA PHE A 170 10.55 7.04 -8.79
C PHE A 170 9.73 8.01 -7.90
N SER A 171 9.64 7.72 -6.60
CA SER A 171 8.90 8.56 -5.66
C SER A 171 9.70 9.84 -5.36
N VAL A 172 9.18 10.96 -5.85
CA VAL A 172 9.73 12.29 -5.54
C VAL A 172 9.69 12.54 -4.04
N VAL A 173 8.63 12.14 -3.35
CA VAL A 173 8.51 12.32 -1.89
C VAL A 173 9.53 11.47 -1.13
N GLU A 174 9.72 10.20 -1.51
CA GLU A 174 10.75 9.35 -0.89
C GLU A 174 12.14 9.96 -1.10
N ARG A 175 12.43 10.44 -2.33
CA ARG A 175 13.65 11.20 -2.62
C ARG A 175 13.79 12.39 -1.66
N GLU A 176 12.82 13.30 -1.62
CA GLU A 176 12.89 14.51 -0.78
C GLU A 176 13.06 14.17 0.71
N ARG A 177 12.39 13.14 1.21
CA ARG A 177 12.54 12.66 2.59
C ARG A 177 13.94 12.13 2.85
N LEU A 178 14.50 11.34 1.95
CA LEU A 178 15.86 10.80 2.08
C LEU A 178 16.92 11.90 2.02
N LEU A 179 16.73 12.94 1.20
CA LEU A 179 17.61 14.11 1.19
C LEU A 179 17.62 14.82 2.54
N LYS A 180 16.46 15.00 3.19
CA LYS A 180 16.38 15.53 4.56
C LYS A 180 17.09 14.65 5.59
N LEU A 181 17.15 13.33 5.35
CA LEU A 181 17.87 12.36 6.17
C LEU A 181 19.37 12.24 5.83
N GLY A 182 19.88 13.08 4.92
CA GLY A 182 21.31 13.16 4.59
C GLY A 182 21.76 12.22 3.47
N TRP A 183 20.82 11.61 2.73
CA TRP A 183 21.16 10.96 1.46
C TRP A 183 21.54 12.01 0.41
N GLN A 184 22.36 11.61 -0.55
CA GLN A 184 22.81 12.46 -1.64
C GLN A 184 22.06 12.09 -2.91
N PHE A 185 21.46 13.07 -3.57
CA PHE A 185 20.86 12.88 -4.89
C PHE A 185 21.97 12.77 -5.94
N GLU A 186 22.01 11.67 -6.69
CA GLU A 186 23.00 11.46 -7.76
C GLU A 186 22.44 11.70 -9.17
N GLY A 187 21.14 12.02 -9.27
CA GLY A 187 20.47 12.30 -10.53
C GLY A 187 19.48 11.22 -10.95
N VAL A 188 19.11 11.26 -12.22
CA VAL A 188 18.24 10.27 -12.85
C VAL A 188 19.09 9.06 -13.27
N ALA A 189 18.75 7.89 -12.74
CA ALA A 189 19.40 6.63 -13.02
C ALA A 189 19.04 6.10 -14.43
N TRP A 190 17.75 6.10 -14.75
CA TRP A 190 17.18 5.69 -16.04
C TRP A 190 15.71 6.13 -16.13
N GLN A 191 15.11 5.97 -17.32
CA GLN A 191 13.68 6.15 -17.52
C GLN A 191 12.95 4.81 -17.62
N ILE A 192 11.74 4.71 -17.08
CA ILE A 192 10.93 3.49 -17.08
C ILE A 192 9.81 3.56 -18.11
N ALA A 193 9.44 2.40 -18.65
CA ALA A 193 8.23 2.27 -19.45
C ALA A 193 7.02 1.92 -18.56
N ASN A 194 5.82 2.17 -19.09
CA ASN A 194 4.55 1.78 -18.45
C ASN A 194 4.15 0.34 -18.78
N GLU A 195 4.80 -0.23 -19.80
CA GLU A 195 4.47 -1.52 -20.37
C GLU A 195 5.69 -2.45 -20.29
N GLY A 196 5.44 -3.75 -20.42
CA GLY A 196 6.45 -4.79 -20.33
C GLY A 196 6.44 -5.49 -18.97
N ASN A 197 7.52 -6.22 -18.68
CA ASN A 197 7.60 -7.08 -17.50
C ASN A 197 7.77 -6.22 -16.24
N PRO A 198 6.93 -6.36 -15.20
CA PRO A 198 7.04 -5.56 -13.99
C PRO A 198 8.44 -5.63 -13.37
N ILE A 199 9.04 -4.47 -13.07
CA ILE A 199 10.26 -4.36 -12.29
C ILE A 199 9.84 -4.21 -10.82
N ILE A 200 10.11 -5.21 -10.00
CA ILE A 200 9.72 -5.24 -8.59
C ILE A 200 10.88 -4.80 -7.71
N ARG A 201 10.60 -3.90 -6.77
CA ARG A 201 11.50 -3.52 -5.66
C ARG A 201 11.29 -4.48 -4.49
N LEU A 202 12.39 -5.05 -4.01
CA LEU A 202 12.44 -6.00 -2.91
C LEU A 202 13.29 -5.42 -1.79
N TYR A 203 12.83 -5.52 -0.55
CA TYR A 203 13.54 -5.04 0.64
C TYR A 203 13.94 -6.20 1.54
N ASN A 204 15.21 -6.22 1.95
CA ASN A 204 15.70 -7.18 2.94
C ASN A 204 15.62 -6.55 4.34
N PRO A 205 14.73 -7.02 5.23
CA PRO A 205 14.58 -6.46 6.58
C PRO A 205 15.79 -6.72 7.49
N PHE A 206 16.66 -7.66 7.16
CA PHE A 206 17.84 -7.98 7.95
C PHE A 206 19.06 -7.12 7.59
N SER A 207 19.29 -6.87 6.30
CA SER A 207 20.44 -6.06 5.82
C SER A 207 20.10 -4.61 5.52
N GLY A 208 18.81 -4.28 5.36
CA GLY A 208 18.35 -2.99 4.88
C GLY A 208 18.57 -2.76 3.38
N GLU A 209 19.03 -3.76 2.63
CA GLU A 209 19.23 -3.66 1.19
C GLU A 209 17.93 -3.60 0.42
N HIS A 210 17.98 -2.91 -0.72
CA HIS A 210 16.95 -2.97 -1.75
C HIS A 210 17.51 -3.68 -3.00
N PHE A 211 16.65 -4.45 -3.65
CA PHE A 211 16.95 -5.20 -4.86
C PHE A 211 15.84 -4.99 -5.88
N TYR A 212 16.19 -5.06 -7.17
CA TYR A 212 15.26 -4.75 -8.26
C TYR A 212 15.35 -5.84 -9.32
N SER A 213 14.21 -6.43 -9.67
CA SER A 213 14.15 -7.52 -10.64
C SER A 213 12.88 -7.49 -11.46
N SER A 214 12.96 -7.88 -12.73
CA SER A 214 11.79 -8.21 -13.56
C SER A 214 11.62 -9.72 -13.80
N SER A 215 12.43 -10.55 -13.11
CA SER A 215 12.35 -12.01 -13.19
C SER A 215 11.49 -12.55 -12.07
N GLN A 216 10.29 -13.06 -12.41
CA GLN A 216 9.38 -13.62 -11.42
C GLN A 216 10.03 -14.74 -10.60
N VAL A 217 10.85 -15.58 -11.22
CA VAL A 217 11.58 -16.66 -10.53
C VAL A 217 12.57 -16.12 -9.49
N GLU A 218 13.24 -15.00 -9.78
CA GLU A 218 14.17 -14.36 -8.84
C GLU A 218 13.41 -13.70 -7.69
N ILE A 219 12.29 -13.03 -8.00
CA ILE A 219 11.40 -12.41 -7.02
C ILE A 219 10.86 -13.46 -6.05
N ASP A 220 10.26 -14.53 -6.56
CA ASP A 220 9.69 -15.62 -5.75
C ASP A 220 10.74 -16.24 -4.84
N LYS A 221 11.96 -16.46 -5.36
CA LYS A 221 13.06 -17.00 -4.58
C LYS A 221 13.44 -16.05 -3.44
N LEU A 222 13.60 -14.76 -3.70
CA LEU A 222 13.96 -13.77 -2.67
C LEU A 222 12.86 -13.63 -1.61
N VAL A 223 11.60 -13.60 -2.03
CA VAL A 223 10.45 -13.59 -1.12
C VAL A 223 10.42 -14.86 -0.26
N SER A 224 10.67 -16.03 -0.84
CA SER A 224 10.68 -17.30 -0.10
C SER A 224 11.74 -17.37 1.01
N ILE A 225 12.82 -16.58 0.89
CA ILE A 225 13.89 -16.48 1.90
C ILE A 225 13.75 -15.23 2.78
N GLY A 226 12.58 -14.58 2.78
CA GLY A 226 12.21 -13.54 3.73
C GLY A 226 12.41 -12.09 3.26
N TRP A 227 12.69 -11.85 1.98
CA TRP A 227 12.64 -10.49 1.44
C TRP A 227 11.18 -10.03 1.31
N LYS A 228 10.95 -8.74 1.52
CA LYS A 228 9.64 -8.12 1.33
C LYS A 228 9.51 -7.61 -0.09
N ASN A 229 8.45 -8.01 -0.78
CA ASN A 229 8.04 -7.37 -2.02
C ASN A 229 7.42 -6.01 -1.69
N GLU A 230 8.07 -4.93 -2.14
CA GLU A 230 7.61 -3.55 -1.92
C GLU A 230 6.85 -2.98 -3.11
N GLY A 231 6.75 -3.74 -4.21
CA GLY A 231 5.93 -3.38 -5.35
C GLY A 231 6.67 -3.17 -6.65
N CYS A 232 5.86 -2.99 -7.69
CA CYS A 232 6.35 -2.61 -9.00
C CYS A 232 6.88 -1.16 -8.97
N ILE A 233 7.90 -0.87 -9.76
CA ILE A 233 8.46 0.47 -9.92
C ILE A 233 8.49 0.93 -11.37
N GLY A 234 7.97 0.12 -12.30
CA GLY A 234 7.97 0.36 -13.74
C GLY A 234 7.96 -0.93 -14.55
N GLY A 235 7.89 -0.79 -15.88
CA GLY A 235 7.94 -1.90 -16.84
C GLY A 235 9.32 -2.05 -17.47
N SER A 236 9.81 -3.28 -17.51
CA SER A 236 10.96 -3.68 -18.31
C SER A 236 10.54 -3.93 -19.75
N VAL A 237 11.10 -3.18 -20.69
CA VAL A 237 10.78 -3.31 -22.12
C VAL A 237 11.52 -4.47 -22.77
N ASP A 238 11.19 -4.77 -24.04
CA ASP A 238 11.93 -5.76 -24.82
C ASP A 238 13.38 -5.30 -25.07
N LYS A 239 14.33 -6.24 -24.96
CA LYS A 239 15.76 -5.98 -25.15
C LYS A 239 16.15 -5.40 -26.52
N LYS A 240 15.28 -5.52 -27.53
CA LYS A 240 15.49 -4.97 -28.88
C LYS A 240 15.28 -3.45 -28.92
N ILE A 241 14.52 -2.90 -27.98
CA ILE A 241 14.18 -1.47 -27.93
C ILE A 241 14.72 -0.78 -26.68
N GLY A 242 14.99 -1.53 -25.60
CA GLY A 242 15.43 -0.97 -24.33
C GLY A 242 16.94 -0.93 -24.13
N ASN A 243 17.36 0.01 -23.30
CA ASN A 243 18.70 0.12 -22.75
C ASN A 243 18.86 -0.85 -21.56
N PRO A 244 19.95 -1.61 -21.47
CA PRO A 244 20.15 -2.55 -20.36
C PRO A 244 20.47 -1.82 -19.06
N VAL A 245 19.87 -2.26 -17.96
CA VAL A 245 20.32 -1.93 -16.60
C VAL A 245 21.17 -3.06 -16.07
N TYR A 246 22.45 -2.76 -15.87
CA TYR A 246 23.47 -3.67 -15.38
C TYR A 246 23.40 -3.78 -13.85
N ARG A 247 23.47 -5.02 -13.35
CA ARG A 247 23.51 -5.31 -11.92
C ARG A 247 24.89 -5.78 -11.50
N PHE A 248 25.34 -5.24 -10.37
CA PHE A 248 26.61 -5.57 -9.74
C PHE A 248 26.40 -5.88 -8.28
N TYR A 249 27.24 -6.77 -7.76
CA TYR A 249 27.32 -7.10 -6.35
C TYR A 249 28.74 -6.84 -5.85
N TYR A 250 28.88 -6.12 -4.76
CA TYR A 250 30.20 -5.86 -4.18
C TYR A 250 30.16 -5.70 -2.67
N ARG A 251 31.35 -5.87 -2.07
CA ARG A 251 31.56 -5.73 -0.64
C ARG A 251 31.97 -4.30 -0.32
N LEU A 252 31.25 -3.70 0.62
CA LEU A 252 31.54 -2.38 1.16
C LEU A 252 32.70 -2.44 2.16
N ALA A 253 33.29 -1.28 2.44
CA ALA A 253 34.43 -1.17 3.38
C ALA A 253 34.08 -1.64 4.81
N ASN A 254 32.81 -1.48 5.22
CA ASN A 254 32.29 -1.96 6.51
C ASN A 254 32.02 -3.48 6.53
N GLY A 255 32.29 -4.18 5.44
CA GLY A 255 32.12 -5.62 5.31
C GLY A 255 30.72 -6.10 4.95
N SER A 256 29.74 -5.19 4.89
CA SER A 256 28.44 -5.46 4.30
C SER A 256 28.56 -5.64 2.78
N TYR A 257 27.53 -6.21 2.18
CA TYR A 257 27.41 -6.30 0.73
C TYR A 257 26.28 -5.38 0.27
N THR A 258 26.41 -4.88 -0.96
CA THR A 258 25.35 -4.09 -1.60
C THR A 258 25.24 -4.45 -3.07
N HIS A 259 24.02 -4.38 -3.58
CA HIS A 259 23.76 -4.36 -5.01
C HIS A 259 23.87 -2.94 -5.57
N PHE A 260 24.24 -2.84 -6.83
CA PHE A 260 24.28 -1.59 -7.59
C PHE A 260 23.76 -1.79 -9.00
N PHE A 261 22.96 -0.82 -9.45
CA PHE A 261 22.26 -0.85 -10.73
C PHE A 261 22.62 0.39 -11.57
N THR A 262 22.91 0.19 -12.85
CA THR A 262 23.21 1.31 -13.75
C THR A 262 22.83 1.03 -15.19
N ALA A 263 22.22 2.03 -15.84
CA ALA A 263 22.05 2.08 -17.29
C ALA A 263 23.27 2.71 -17.99
N ASN A 264 24.22 3.29 -17.25
CA ASN A 264 25.39 3.95 -17.82
C ASN A 264 26.46 2.91 -18.20
N GLN A 265 26.68 2.77 -19.50
CA GLN A 265 27.64 1.81 -20.05
C GLN A 265 29.08 2.05 -19.56
N LEU A 266 29.51 3.30 -19.41
CA LEU A 266 30.86 3.62 -18.94
C LEU A 266 31.03 3.27 -17.47
N GLU A 267 30.03 3.58 -16.64
CA GLU A 267 30.01 3.19 -15.22
C GLU A 267 30.05 1.66 -15.08
N ALA A 268 29.24 0.95 -15.87
CA ALA A 268 29.25 -0.51 -15.91
C ALA A 268 30.61 -1.09 -16.34
N ASN A 269 31.27 -0.48 -17.35
CA ASN A 269 32.59 -0.93 -17.80
C ASN A 269 33.68 -0.74 -16.75
N LEU A 270 33.57 0.29 -15.91
CA LEU A 270 34.47 0.50 -14.78
C LEU A 270 34.18 -0.49 -13.66
N LEU A 271 32.91 -0.69 -13.31
CA LEU A 271 32.50 -1.60 -12.24
C LEU A 271 32.85 -3.06 -12.54
N LYS A 272 32.80 -3.51 -13.80
CA LYS A 272 33.26 -4.85 -14.20
C LYS A 272 34.72 -5.15 -13.82
N LYS A 273 35.53 -4.13 -13.54
CA LYS A 273 36.93 -4.30 -13.12
C LYS A 273 37.10 -4.46 -11.61
N ILE A 274 36.11 -4.06 -10.81
CA ILE A 274 36.22 -3.91 -9.35
C ILE A 274 35.06 -4.53 -8.55
N ALA A 275 34.01 -4.97 -9.22
CA ALA A 275 32.80 -5.55 -8.63
C ALA A 275 32.40 -6.84 -9.37
N PHE A 276 31.61 -7.68 -8.70
CA PHE A 276 31.05 -8.88 -9.32
C PHE A 276 29.90 -8.49 -10.24
N TYR A 277 30.03 -8.75 -11.54
CA TYR A 277 29.00 -8.46 -12.53
C TYR A 277 27.98 -9.60 -12.56
N GLU A 278 26.72 -9.29 -12.25
CA GLU A 278 25.64 -10.28 -12.16
C GLU A 278 24.81 -10.39 -13.44
N GLY A 279 25.02 -9.50 -14.41
CA GLY A 279 24.30 -9.50 -15.68
C GLY A 279 23.42 -8.27 -15.87
N VAL A 280 22.51 -8.37 -16.83
CA VAL A 280 21.45 -7.37 -17.07
C VAL A 280 20.25 -7.77 -16.23
N ALA A 281 19.80 -6.88 -15.33
CA ALA A 281 18.64 -7.15 -14.48
C ALA A 281 17.31 -6.95 -15.24
N PHE A 282 17.23 -5.92 -16.07
CA PHE A 282 16.06 -5.54 -16.86
C PHE A 282 16.45 -4.51 -17.93
N TYR A 283 15.50 -4.16 -18.81
CA TYR A 283 15.68 -3.20 -19.89
C TYR A 283 14.73 -2.00 -19.74
N THR A 284 15.22 -0.80 -20.00
CA THR A 284 14.54 0.47 -19.73
C THR A 284 14.52 1.35 -20.98
N ILE A 285 13.78 2.47 -20.98
CA ILE A 285 13.74 3.41 -22.12
C ILE A 285 14.84 4.46 -22.02
#